data_AF-A0A8H8U3M0-F1
#
_entry.id   AF-A0A8H8U3M0-F1
#
_cell.length_a   1.000
_cell.length_b   1.000
_cell.length_c   1.000
_cell.angle_alpha   90.00
_cell.angle_beta   90.00
_cell.angle_gamma   90.00
#
_symmetry.space_group_name_H-M   'P 1'
#
loop_
_entity.id
_entity.type
_entity.pdbx_description
1 polymer ?
#
loop_
_entity_poly.entity_id
_entity_poly.type
_entity_poly.pdbx_seq_one_letter_code
_entity_poly.pdbx_strand_id
1 'polypeptide(L)'
;MSGGAAGGVRVEGKEGEGGREVEVEVVIGLPTLGLGPAAAVARGLGLDRYIPLGYSRKFWYDDKLSTLISSITSPDGQKRVYLDPNLLELVRGKKVVIVDDAVSSGKTLNAIWNFLTSPAIGCQVIAAGVLMKQGGKWRDVLGEERARHVVGVFESPVLRAVEGGWDLA
;
A
#
# COMPACT_ATOMS: atom_id res chain seq x y z
N MET A 1 -19.91 -14.38 -23.45
CA MET A 1 -18.71 -13.85 -22.78
C MET A 1 -18.87 -12.35 -22.67
N SER A 2 -19.45 -11.85 -21.57
CA SER A 2 -19.63 -10.43 -21.33
C SER A 2 -18.34 -9.86 -20.73
N GLY A 3 -17.68 -8.95 -21.44
CA GLY A 3 -16.53 -8.20 -20.91
C GLY A 3 -16.96 -7.42 -19.68
N GLY A 4 -16.43 -7.79 -18.52
CA GLY A 4 -16.52 -6.96 -17.32
C GLY A 4 -15.70 -5.71 -17.55
N ALA A 5 -16.29 -4.54 -17.31
CA ALA A 5 -15.55 -3.29 -17.29
C ALA A 5 -14.37 -3.43 -16.32
N ALA A 6 -13.15 -3.16 -16.80
CA ALA A 6 -11.98 -3.09 -15.93
C ALA A 6 -12.28 -2.09 -14.82
N GLY A 7 -12.17 -2.52 -13.55
CA GLY A 7 -12.49 -1.65 -12.43
C GLY A 7 -11.48 -0.52 -12.37
N GLY A 8 -11.92 0.72 -12.59
CA GLY A 8 -11.10 1.91 -12.41
C GLY A 8 -11.01 2.30 -10.93
N VAL A 9 -9.94 3.00 -10.55
CA VAL A 9 -9.93 3.78 -9.31
C VAL A 9 -10.31 5.21 -9.66
N ARG A 10 -11.33 5.74 -8.99
CA ARG A 10 -11.66 7.16 -9.10
C ARG A 10 -10.64 7.95 -8.30
N VAL A 11 -9.82 8.73 -9.01
CA VAL A 11 -8.90 9.67 -8.37
C VAL A 11 -9.58 11.03 -8.33
N GLU A 12 -9.70 11.61 -7.14
CA GLU A 12 -10.23 12.97 -6.98
C GLU A 12 -9.31 13.96 -7.74
N GLY A 13 -9.92 14.79 -8.59
CA GLY A 13 -9.24 15.88 -9.27
C GLY A 13 -8.98 17.05 -8.32
N LYS A 14 -8.24 18.05 -8.79
CA LYS A 14 -8.18 19.34 -8.08
C LYS A 14 -9.57 19.94 -7.97
N GLU A 15 -9.80 20.75 -6.94
CA GLU A 15 -11.08 21.45 -6.74
C GLU A 15 -11.45 22.24 -8.02
N GLY A 16 -12.55 21.84 -8.67
CA GLY A 16 -13.00 22.38 -9.96
C GLY A 16 -12.71 21.51 -11.20
N GLU A 17 -11.85 20.51 -11.11
CA GLU A 17 -11.62 19.48 -12.15
C GLU A 17 -12.34 18.20 -11.73
N GLY A 18 -13.39 17.81 -12.46
CA GLY A 18 -14.14 16.57 -12.18
C GLY A 18 -13.21 15.34 -12.06
N GLY A 19 -13.51 14.44 -11.12
CA GLY A 19 -12.68 13.24 -10.89
C GLY A 19 -12.57 12.37 -12.15
N ARG A 20 -11.34 12.04 -12.54
CA ARG A 20 -11.05 11.17 -13.68
C ARG A 20 -10.96 9.72 -13.23
N GLU A 21 -11.50 8.82 -14.05
CA GLU A 21 -11.28 7.39 -13.88
C GLU A 21 -9.86 7.05 -14.34
N VAL A 22 -9.07 6.46 -13.46
CA VAL A 22 -7.71 6.03 -13.78
C VAL A 22 -7.68 4.51 -13.72
N GLU A 23 -7.28 3.90 -14.83
CA GLU A 23 -7.09 2.46 -14.92
C GLU A 23 -5.88 2.04 -14.08
N VAL A 24 -6.10 1.04 -13.21
CA VAL A 24 -5.06 0.40 -12.40
C VAL A 24 -4.45 -0.72 -13.21
N GLU A 25 -3.12 -0.74 -13.34
CA GLU A 25 -2.43 -1.81 -14.08
C GLU A 25 -1.94 -2.92 -13.16
N VAL A 26 -1.60 -2.60 -11.91
CA VAL A 26 -1.05 -3.56 -10.94
C VAL A 26 -1.48 -3.26 -9.51
N VAL A 27 -1.80 -4.31 -8.76
CA VAL A 27 -1.94 -4.23 -7.30
C VAL A 27 -0.65 -4.74 -6.64
N ILE A 28 -0.09 -3.97 -5.71
CA ILE A 28 1.05 -4.35 -4.88
C ILE A 28 0.53 -4.70 -3.48
N GLY A 29 0.73 -5.94 -3.05
CA GLY A 29 0.33 -6.39 -1.71
C GLY A 29 1.48 -6.32 -0.71
N LEU A 30 1.24 -5.73 0.46
CA LEU A 30 2.22 -5.69 1.55
C LEU A 30 2.17 -6.97 2.40
N PRO A 31 3.33 -7.47 2.85
CA PRO A 31 3.40 -8.66 3.67
C PRO A 31 3.02 -8.35 5.14
N THR A 32 2.38 -9.26 5.86
CA THR A 32 1.79 -10.54 5.39
C THR A 32 0.28 -10.42 5.24
N LEU A 33 -0.39 -9.70 6.15
CA LEU A 33 -1.85 -9.61 6.20
C LEU A 33 -2.43 -8.82 5.02
N GLY A 34 -1.69 -7.88 4.45
CA GLY A 34 -2.08 -7.15 3.24
C GLY A 34 -2.19 -8.01 1.97
N LEU A 35 -1.54 -9.19 1.93
CA LEU A 35 -1.54 -10.06 0.74
C LEU A 35 -2.92 -10.65 0.41
N GLY A 36 -3.70 -10.99 1.44
CA GLY A 36 -5.06 -11.51 1.26
C GLY A 36 -6.00 -10.47 0.62
N PRO A 37 -6.14 -9.28 1.22
CA PRO A 37 -6.86 -8.16 0.62
C PRO A 37 -6.35 -7.78 -0.76
N ALA A 38 -5.03 -7.77 -1.00
CA ALA A 38 -4.46 -7.45 -2.32
C ALA A 38 -4.99 -8.38 -3.43
N ALA A 39 -5.08 -9.69 -3.14
CA ALA A 39 -5.65 -10.64 -4.08
C ALA A 39 -7.14 -10.38 -4.36
N ALA A 40 -7.91 -9.99 -3.35
CA ALA A 40 -9.32 -9.65 -3.52
C ALA A 40 -9.50 -8.36 -4.33
N VAL A 41 -8.69 -7.33 -4.06
CA VAL A 41 -8.69 -6.06 -4.79
C VAL A 41 -8.31 -6.28 -6.26
N ALA A 42 -7.26 -7.04 -6.56
CA ALA A 42 -6.88 -7.35 -7.93
C ALA A 42 -8.03 -8.00 -8.72
N ARG A 43 -8.71 -9.00 -8.14
CA ARG A 43 -9.89 -9.63 -8.75
C ARG A 43 -11.03 -8.63 -8.95
N GLY A 44 -11.29 -7.76 -7.97
CA GLY A 44 -12.33 -6.73 -8.06
C GLY A 44 -12.06 -5.70 -9.17
N LEU A 45 -10.78 -5.46 -9.49
CA LEU A 45 -10.36 -4.58 -10.58
C LEU A 45 -10.29 -5.30 -11.94
N GLY A 46 -10.54 -6.61 -11.99
CA GLY A 46 -10.42 -7.41 -13.21
C GLY A 46 -8.99 -7.78 -13.59
N LEU A 47 -8.04 -7.68 -12.65
CA LEU A 47 -6.63 -8.06 -12.87
C LEU A 47 -6.41 -9.54 -12.51
N ASP A 48 -5.70 -10.26 -13.38
CA ASP A 48 -5.41 -11.68 -13.18
C ASP A 48 -4.47 -11.96 -12.00
N ARG A 49 -3.72 -10.95 -11.56
CA ARG A 49 -2.69 -11.09 -10.52
C ARG A 49 -2.49 -9.82 -9.71
N TYR A 50 -1.88 -10.00 -8.55
CA TYR A 50 -1.22 -8.94 -7.79
C TYR A 50 0.25 -9.31 -7.62
N ILE A 51 1.08 -8.33 -7.27
CA ILE A 51 2.50 -8.51 -7.01
C ILE A 51 2.73 -8.45 -5.48
N PRO A 52 3.17 -9.56 -4.86
CA PRO A 52 3.47 -9.56 -3.43
C PRO A 52 4.85 -8.97 -3.17
N LEU A 53 4.95 -8.08 -2.17
CA LEU A 53 6.24 -7.79 -1.53
C LEU A 53 6.51 -8.82 -0.42
N GLY A 54 7.78 -9.05 -0.08
CA GLY A 54 8.17 -10.06 0.91
C GLY A 54 9.21 -9.58 1.90
N TYR A 55 9.21 -10.17 3.11
CA TYR A 55 10.26 -9.93 4.12
C TYR A 55 11.51 -10.78 3.90
N SER A 56 11.37 -11.95 3.29
CA SER A 56 12.46 -12.92 3.16
C SER A 56 13.33 -12.59 1.95
N ARG A 57 14.63 -12.40 2.20
CA ARG A 57 15.64 -12.33 1.16
C ARG A 57 15.95 -13.74 0.66
N LYS A 58 15.97 -13.91 -0.67
CA LYS A 58 16.47 -15.12 -1.32
C LYS A 58 17.82 -14.83 -1.96
N PHE A 59 18.61 -15.86 -2.26
CA PHE A 59 19.99 -15.67 -2.72
C PHE A 59 20.13 -14.89 -4.05
N TRP A 60 19.06 -14.85 -4.86
CA TRP A 60 19.02 -14.12 -6.13
C TRP A 60 18.46 -12.70 -6.01
N TYR A 61 18.08 -12.26 -4.81
CA TYR A 61 17.52 -10.92 -4.62
C TYR A 61 18.61 -9.85 -4.68
N ASP A 62 18.29 -8.72 -5.30
CA ASP A 62 19.12 -7.53 -5.31
C ASP A 62 18.71 -6.60 -4.16
N ASP A 63 19.68 -6.18 -3.34
CA ASP A 63 19.42 -5.25 -2.23
C ASP A 63 18.93 -3.88 -2.72
N LYS A 64 19.18 -3.52 -3.99
CA LYS A 64 18.62 -2.32 -4.64
C LYS A 64 17.10 -2.41 -4.83
N LEU A 65 16.53 -3.61 -4.86
CA LEU A 65 15.08 -3.85 -4.95
C LEU A 65 14.50 -4.11 -3.56
N SER A 66 14.99 -3.38 -2.57
CA SER A 66 14.52 -3.49 -1.18
C SER A 66 14.50 -2.14 -0.47
N THR A 67 13.69 -2.04 0.57
CA THR A 67 13.64 -0.87 1.45
C THR A 67 13.46 -1.28 2.90
N LEU A 68 13.92 -0.42 3.81
CA LEU A 68 13.69 -0.59 5.24
C LEU A 68 12.33 0.02 5.61
N ILE A 69 11.57 -0.71 6.41
CA ILE A 69 10.32 -0.27 6.99
C ILE A 69 10.40 -0.35 8.51
N SER A 70 9.73 0.59 9.17
CA SER A 70 9.55 0.60 10.62
C SER A 70 8.06 0.51 10.92
N SER A 71 7.60 -0.68 11.31
CA SER A 71 6.23 -0.87 11.82
C SER A 71 6.19 -0.55 13.30
N ILE A 72 5.08 0.02 13.79
CA ILE A 72 4.83 0.23 15.23
C ILE A 72 4.90 -1.10 16.01
N THR A 73 4.50 -2.21 15.38
CA THR A 73 4.34 -3.53 16.01
C THR A 73 5.61 -4.40 16.05
N SER A 74 6.80 -3.85 15.73
CA SER A 74 8.06 -4.60 15.76
C SER A 74 9.08 -3.92 16.68
N PRO A 75 9.17 -4.33 17.96
CA PRO A 75 10.11 -3.75 18.92
C PRO A 75 11.59 -3.95 18.56
N ASP A 76 11.92 -5.01 17.81
CA ASP A 76 13.30 -5.54 17.70
C ASP A 76 14.09 -5.17 16.43
N GLY A 77 13.58 -4.29 15.56
CA GLY A 77 14.42 -3.77 14.48
C GLY A 77 13.71 -3.33 13.22
N GLN A 78 14.47 -2.62 12.38
CA GLN A 78 14.07 -2.27 11.03
C GLN A 78 13.81 -3.56 10.23
N LYS A 79 12.59 -3.74 9.74
CA LYS A 79 12.27 -4.83 8.82
C LYS A 79 12.64 -4.40 7.41
N ARG A 80 13.11 -5.32 6.58
CA ARG A 80 13.36 -5.06 5.17
C ARG A 80 12.29 -5.71 4.33
N VAL A 81 11.78 -4.97 3.35
CA VAL A 81 10.84 -5.45 2.35
C VAL A 81 11.55 -5.51 1.02
N TYR A 82 11.27 -6.56 0.26
CA TYR A 82 11.89 -6.85 -1.03
C TYR A 82 10.83 -6.99 -2.12
N LEU A 83 11.18 -6.53 -3.32
CA LEU A 83 10.57 -6.95 -4.57
C LEU A 83 11.45 -8.03 -5.20
N ASP A 84 10.86 -9.14 -5.63
CA ASP A 84 11.60 -10.16 -6.39
C ASP A 84 12.07 -9.55 -7.73
N PRO A 85 13.37 -9.61 -8.08
CA PRO A 85 13.87 -9.09 -9.36
C PRO A 85 13.12 -9.63 -10.59
N ASN A 86 12.59 -10.85 -10.52
CA ASN A 86 11.83 -11.46 -11.63
C ASN A 86 10.43 -10.84 -11.83
N LEU A 87 9.95 -10.03 -10.87
CA LEU A 87 8.67 -9.33 -10.94
C LEU A 87 8.83 -7.86 -11.34
N LEU A 88 10.06 -7.36 -11.47
CA LEU A 88 10.35 -5.95 -11.71
C LEU A 88 9.73 -5.42 -13.01
N GLU A 89 9.83 -6.19 -14.09
CA GLU A 89 9.26 -5.82 -15.39
C GLU A 89 7.73 -5.79 -15.39
N LEU A 90 7.09 -6.43 -14.41
CA LEU A 90 5.64 -6.38 -14.27
C LEU A 90 5.15 -5.09 -13.62
N VAL A 91 6.02 -4.32 -12.95
CA VAL A 91 5.64 -3.12 -12.18
C VAL A 91 6.30 -1.84 -12.69
N ARG A 92 7.41 -1.94 -13.40
CA ARG A 92 8.16 -0.78 -13.91
C ARG A 92 7.31 0.06 -14.86
N GLY A 93 7.20 1.36 -14.58
CA GLY A 93 6.41 2.31 -15.35
C GLY A 93 4.89 2.15 -15.22
N LYS A 94 4.41 1.24 -14.36
CA LYS A 94 2.99 0.92 -14.22
C LYS A 94 2.29 1.80 -13.21
N LYS A 95 1.00 2.06 -13.44
CA LYS A 95 0.07 2.64 -12.46
C LYS A 95 -0.32 1.58 -11.45
N VAL A 96 0.14 1.75 -10.22
CA VAL A 96 -0.01 0.75 -9.17
C VAL A 96 -0.86 1.24 -8.00
N VAL A 97 -1.60 0.33 -7.39
CA VAL A 97 -2.25 0.54 -6.10
C VAL A 97 -1.55 -0.29 -5.04
N ILE A 98 -1.22 0.34 -3.91
CA ILE A 98 -0.68 -0.34 -2.74
C ILE A 98 -1.87 -0.90 -1.93
N VAL A 99 -1.76 -2.13 -1.44
CA VAL A 99 -2.76 -2.72 -0.52
C VAL A 99 -2.09 -3.27 0.73
N ASP A 100 -2.59 -2.84 1.89
CA ASP A 100 -2.14 -3.33 3.21
C ASP A 100 -3.34 -3.61 4.14
N ASP A 101 -3.09 -4.19 5.31
CA ASP A 101 -4.13 -4.39 6.32
C ASP A 101 -4.46 -3.10 7.07
N ALA A 102 -3.46 -2.31 7.48
CA ALA A 102 -3.68 -1.11 8.27
C ALA A 102 -2.66 0.00 8.03
N VAL A 103 -3.09 1.25 8.25
CA VAL A 103 -2.20 2.41 8.39
C VAL A 103 -2.41 3.05 9.77
N SER A 104 -1.33 3.33 10.49
CA SER A 104 -1.37 3.95 11.83
C SER A 104 -0.43 5.16 11.96
N SER A 105 0.90 4.93 12.00
CA SER A 105 1.89 6.03 11.94
C SER A 105 2.21 6.49 10.52
N GLY A 106 1.84 5.71 9.50
CA GLY A 106 2.17 5.99 8.10
C GLY A 106 3.61 5.68 7.68
N LYS A 107 4.51 5.32 8.61
CA LYS A 107 5.94 5.10 8.30
C LYS A 107 6.18 3.99 7.27
N THR A 108 5.54 2.83 7.45
CA THR A 108 5.61 1.72 6.49
C THR A 108 5.10 2.13 5.12
N LEU A 109 3.87 2.66 5.06
CA LEU A 109 3.26 3.07 3.80
C LEU A 109 4.10 4.12 3.07
N ASN A 110 4.64 5.11 3.79
CA ASN A 110 5.52 6.12 3.22
C ASN A 110 6.81 5.53 2.64
N ALA A 111 7.45 4.61 3.37
CA ALA A 111 8.66 3.94 2.92
C ALA A 111 8.42 3.08 1.67
N ILE A 112 7.31 2.34 1.63
CA ILE A 112 6.92 1.55 0.45
C ILE A 112 6.55 2.44 -0.73
N TRP A 113 5.81 3.53 -0.50
CA TRP A 113 5.48 4.49 -1.54
C TRP A 113 6.74 5.04 -2.20
N ASN A 114 7.69 5.53 -1.39
CA ASN A 114 8.97 6.04 -1.87
C ASN A 114 9.79 4.97 -2.61
N PHE A 115 9.77 3.73 -2.12
CA PHE A 115 10.45 2.60 -2.75
C PHE A 115 9.87 2.29 -4.13
N LEU A 116 8.55 2.18 -4.25
CA LEU A 116 7.89 1.88 -5.51
C LEU A 116 8.06 3.02 -6.54
N THR A 117 8.03 4.27 -6.11
CA THR A 117 8.26 5.43 -6.99
C THR A 117 9.74 5.72 -7.26
N SER A 118 10.66 5.02 -6.60
CA SER A 118 12.09 5.26 -6.78
C SER A 118 12.55 4.92 -8.21
N PRO A 119 13.65 5.50 -8.71
CA PRO A 119 14.18 5.14 -10.03
C PRO A 119 14.50 3.66 -10.21
N ALA A 120 14.81 2.94 -9.12
CA ALA A 120 15.08 1.51 -9.16
C ALA A 120 13.85 0.70 -9.63
N ILE A 121 12.66 1.09 -9.18
CA ILE A 121 11.39 0.41 -9.47
C ILE A 121 10.63 1.13 -10.59
N GLY A 122 10.38 2.43 -10.42
CA GLY A 122 9.76 3.30 -11.43
C GLY A 122 8.24 3.16 -11.55
N CYS A 123 7.54 2.74 -10.50
CA CYS A 123 6.08 2.73 -10.50
C CYS A 123 5.48 4.14 -10.39
N GLN A 124 4.26 4.29 -10.89
CA GLN A 124 3.38 5.41 -10.57
C GLN A 124 2.34 4.93 -9.55
N VAL A 125 2.55 5.22 -8.26
CA VAL A 125 1.56 4.88 -7.23
C VAL A 125 0.39 5.86 -7.32
N ILE A 126 -0.82 5.34 -7.60
CA ILE A 126 -2.03 6.16 -7.81
C ILE A 126 -3.01 6.12 -6.63
N ALA A 127 -2.93 5.09 -5.79
CA ALA A 127 -3.68 4.99 -4.53
C ALA A 127 -3.03 4.01 -3.56
N ALA A 128 -3.43 4.09 -2.29
CA ALA A 128 -3.18 3.08 -1.28
C ALA A 128 -4.50 2.67 -0.60
N GLY A 129 -4.86 1.39 -0.69
CA GLY A 129 -6.00 0.80 0.00
C GLY A 129 -5.56 0.10 1.28
N VAL A 130 -6.23 0.38 2.39
CA VAL A 130 -6.04 -0.32 3.66
C VAL A 130 -7.37 -0.84 4.20
N LEU A 131 -7.37 -1.89 5.01
CA LEU A 131 -8.60 -2.27 5.71
C LEU A 131 -8.91 -1.26 6.81
N MET A 132 -7.92 -0.93 7.65
CA MET A 132 -8.09 -0.04 8.80
C MET A 132 -7.21 1.22 8.72
N LYS A 133 -7.82 2.38 8.88
CA LYS A 133 -7.11 3.62 9.22
C LYS A 133 -7.15 3.81 10.74
N GLN A 134 -6.00 3.71 11.41
CA GLN A 134 -5.90 3.88 12.86
C GLN A 134 -5.39 5.28 13.21
N GLY A 135 -6.22 6.08 13.89
CA GLY A 135 -5.92 7.46 14.23
C GLY A 135 -5.65 8.35 13.01
N GLY A 136 -5.00 9.50 13.25
CA GLY A 136 -4.72 10.51 12.21
C GLY A 136 -3.24 10.73 11.87
N LYS A 137 -2.30 10.26 12.72
CA LYS A 137 -0.85 10.58 12.63
C LYS A 137 -0.21 10.20 11.30
N TRP A 138 -0.74 9.20 10.60
CA TRP A 138 -0.25 8.79 9.29
C TRP A 138 -0.36 9.90 8.23
N ARG A 139 -1.33 10.83 8.36
CA ARG A 139 -1.50 11.95 7.43
C ARG A 139 -0.30 12.88 7.47
N ASP A 140 0.22 13.16 8.67
CA ASP A 140 1.40 14.02 8.85
C ASP A 140 2.65 13.41 8.20
N VAL A 141 2.78 12.07 8.27
CA VAL A 141 3.93 11.35 7.68
C VAL A 141 3.84 11.24 6.16
N LEU A 142 2.64 11.11 5.60
CA LEU A 142 2.44 11.02 4.16
C LEU A 142 2.40 12.39 3.48
N GLY A 143 2.02 13.44 4.22
CA GLY A 143 1.63 14.73 3.66
C GLY A 143 0.24 14.70 3.02
N GLU A 144 -0.38 15.88 2.88
CA GLU A 144 -1.77 15.98 2.42
C GLU A 144 -2.03 15.37 1.05
N GLU A 145 -1.06 15.51 0.12
CA GLU A 145 -1.22 15.02 -1.25
C GLU A 145 -1.40 13.50 -1.27
N ARG A 146 -0.46 12.74 -0.72
CA ARG A 146 -0.56 11.28 -0.61
C ARG A 146 -1.72 10.85 0.28
N ALA A 147 -2.01 11.59 1.34
CA ALA A 147 -3.09 11.23 2.26
C ALA A 147 -4.47 11.22 1.59
N ARG A 148 -4.71 12.09 0.59
CA ARG A 148 -5.95 12.09 -0.22
C ARG A 148 -6.11 10.81 -1.05
N HIS A 149 -5.02 10.13 -1.35
CA HIS A 149 -4.99 8.89 -2.11
C HIS A 149 -5.06 7.63 -1.23
N VAL A 150 -5.22 7.78 0.10
CA VAL A 150 -5.39 6.66 1.03
C VAL A 150 -6.87 6.38 1.26
N VAL A 151 -7.31 5.19 0.84
CA VAL A 151 -8.69 4.70 1.03
C VAL A 151 -8.67 3.62 2.11
N GLY A 152 -9.60 3.71 3.07
CA GLY A 152 -9.76 2.70 4.13
C GLY A 152 -11.18 2.17 4.19
N VAL A 153 -11.34 0.91 4.63
CA VAL A 153 -12.67 0.30 4.83
C VAL A 153 -13.32 0.81 6.11
N PHE A 154 -12.55 0.90 7.19
CA PHE A 154 -13.02 1.45 8.46
C PHE A 154 -11.91 2.25 9.18
N GLU A 155 -12.33 3.01 10.18
CA GLU A 155 -11.44 3.80 11.03
C GLU A 155 -11.48 3.27 12.46
N SER A 156 -10.37 3.40 13.17
CA SER A 156 -10.25 3.04 14.59
C SER A 156 -9.44 4.10 15.32
N PRO A 157 -9.80 4.49 16.56
CA PRO A 157 -8.93 5.32 17.37
C PRO A 157 -7.63 4.59 17.75
N VAL A 158 -6.65 5.34 18.25
CA VAL A 158 -5.53 4.72 18.97
C VAL A 158 -6.03 4.36 20.37
N LEU A 159 -5.81 3.10 20.76
CA LEU A 159 -6.23 2.60 22.07
C LEU A 159 -5.00 2.37 22.95
N ARG A 160 -5.15 2.60 24.24
CA ARG A 160 -4.18 2.22 25.28
C ARG A 160 -4.80 1.16 26.19
N ALA A 161 -3.98 0.20 26.60
CA ALA A 161 -4.39 -0.78 27.60
C ALA A 161 -4.51 -0.10 28.97
N VAL A 162 -5.60 -0.37 29.68
CA VAL A 162 -5.83 0.06 31.06
C VAL A 162 -6.25 -1.14 31.90
N GLU A 163 -6.22 -1.03 33.22
CA GLU A 163 -6.74 -2.09 34.08
C GLU A 163 -8.22 -2.37 33.72
N GLY A 164 -8.53 -3.64 33.43
CA GLY A 164 -9.88 -4.07 33.10
C GLY A 164 -10.37 -3.73 31.68
N GLY A 165 -9.54 -3.17 30.79
CA GLY A 165 -9.98 -2.93 29.41
C GLY A 165 -9.07 -2.05 28.55
N TRP A 166 -9.73 -1.24 27.71
CA TRP A 166 -9.09 -0.35 26.74
C TRP A 166 -9.69 1.05 26.84
N ASP A 167 -8.83 2.05 26.71
CA ASP A 167 -9.21 3.46 26.74
C ASP A 167 -8.60 4.18 25.52
N LEU A 168 -9.07 5.39 25.21
CA LEU A 168 -8.50 6.18 24.13
C LEU A 168 -7.08 6.64 24.51
N ALA A 169 -6.15 6.58 23.55
CA ALA A 169 -4.74 6.96 23.72
C ALA A 169 -4.46 8.42 23.33
#